data_AF-A0A1A3NGV8-F1
#
_entry.id   AF-A0A1A3NGV8-F1
#
_cell.length_a   1.000
_cell.length_b   1.000
_cell.length_c   1.000
_cell.angle_alpha   90.00
_cell.angle_beta   90.00
_cell.angle_gamma   90.00
#
_symmetry.space_group_name_H-M   'P 1'
#
loop_
_entity.id
_entity.type
_entity.pdbx_description
1 polymer ?
#
loop_
_entity_poly.entity_id
_entity_poly.type
_entity_poly.pdbx_seq_one_letter_code
_entity_poly.pdbx_strand_id
1 'polypeptide(L)'
;MMRSIVKSVFAGVLAFAALMTTGVGISSAGTLQTEGTYPTRDACQNAGPGVKATTPPFDWNNFWCVPDPQNPGNWRLVLSNG
;
A
#
# COMPACT_ATOMS: atom_id res chain seq x y z
N MET A 1 13.55 31.20 47.11
CA MET A 1 13.43 29.79 46.63
C MET A 1 12.09 29.72 45.91
N MET A 2 11.95 29.43 44.62
CA MET A 2 12.47 28.29 43.85
C MET A 2 12.65 28.75 42.40
N ARG A 3 13.90 28.78 41.94
CA ARG A 3 14.24 28.73 40.50
C ARG A 3 13.99 27.28 40.05
N SER A 4 13.73 27.06 38.75
CA SER A 4 13.97 25.78 38.05
C SER A 4 12.82 24.80 37.76
N ILE A 5 11.64 25.21 37.31
CA ILE A 5 10.62 24.22 36.82
C ILE A 5 10.07 24.50 35.41
N VAL A 6 10.33 25.65 34.77
CA VAL A 6 9.67 25.97 33.49
C VAL A 6 10.33 25.33 32.24
N LYS A 7 11.38 24.51 32.39
CA LYS A 7 12.20 24.02 31.25
C LYS A 7 11.78 22.65 30.72
N SER A 8 10.76 22.01 31.29
CA SER A 8 10.39 20.61 30.98
C SER A 8 9.09 20.45 30.19
N VAL A 9 8.45 21.53 29.74
CA VAL A 9 7.18 21.43 28.98
C VAL A 9 7.42 21.31 27.47
N PHE A 10 8.61 21.65 26.96
CA PHE A 10 8.89 21.63 25.52
C PHE A 10 9.37 20.28 24.96
N ALA A 11 9.82 19.34 25.80
CA ALA A 11 10.29 18.03 25.33
C ALA A 11 9.15 17.00 25.13
N GLY A 12 8.00 17.20 25.76
CA GLY A 12 6.86 16.27 25.66
C GLY A 12 6.08 16.38 24.35
N VAL A 13 5.99 17.58 23.78
CA VAL A 13 5.13 17.82 22.61
C VAL A 13 5.74 17.31 21.30
N LEU A 14 7.07 17.34 21.15
CA LEU A 14 7.73 16.77 19.96
C LEU A 14 7.61 15.24 19.89
N ALA A 15 7.56 14.53 21.02
CA ALA A 15 7.42 13.08 21.05
C ALA A 15 6.01 12.61 20.63
N PHE A 16 4.97 13.41 20.91
CA PHE A 16 3.60 13.10 20.47
C PHE A 16 3.34 13.38 18.99
N ALA A 17 4.04 14.35 18.39
CA ALA A 17 3.94 14.62 16.95
C ALA A 17 4.65 13.53 16.11
N ALA A 18 5.76 12.96 16.60
CA ALA A 18 6.47 11.91 15.90
C ALA A 18 5.71 10.57 15.85
N LEU A 19 4.89 10.26 16.87
CA LEU A 19 4.08 9.05 16.88
C LEU A 19 2.89 9.10 15.90
N MET A 20 2.47 10.30 15.47
CA MET A 20 1.42 10.46 14.45
C MET A 20 1.94 10.31 13.02
N THR A 21 3.26 10.13 12.81
CA THR A 21 3.81 9.85 11.47
C THR A 21 4.12 8.36 11.24
N THR A 22 3.90 7.51 12.24
CA THR A 22 3.78 6.05 12.05
C THR A 22 2.32 5.65 11.87
N GLY A 23 1.47 6.59 11.46
CA GLY A 23 0.27 6.27 10.71
C GLY A 23 0.64 6.10 9.24
N VAL A 24 1.39 5.04 8.89
CA VAL A 24 1.15 4.41 7.59
C VAL A 24 -0.25 3.86 7.73
N GLY A 25 -1.23 4.73 7.51
CA GLY A 25 -2.62 4.39 7.51
C GLY A 25 -2.74 3.26 6.52
N ILE A 26 -2.96 2.07 7.06
CA ILE A 26 -3.52 0.95 6.33
C ILE A 26 -4.96 1.39 6.07
N SER A 27 -5.14 2.40 5.21
CA SER A 27 -6.43 2.74 4.67
C SER A 27 -6.90 1.48 3.97
N SER A 28 -8.01 0.96 4.45
CA SER A 28 -8.68 -0.28 4.09
C SER A 28 -9.21 -0.24 2.65
N ALA A 29 -8.29 -0.07 1.71
CA ALA A 29 -8.39 -0.28 0.28
C ALA A 29 -7.04 -0.88 -0.13
N GLY A 30 -6.82 -2.14 0.25
CA GLY A 30 -5.60 -2.84 -0.13
C GLY A 30 -5.45 -2.79 -1.64
N THR A 31 -4.29 -2.37 -2.13
CA THR A 31 -3.89 -2.53 -3.53
C THR A 31 -2.64 -3.38 -3.53
N LEU A 32 -2.75 -4.64 -3.96
CA LEU A 32 -1.59 -5.51 -4.09
C LEU A 32 -1.25 -5.66 -5.56
N GLN A 33 -0.08 -5.14 -5.92
CA GLN A 33 0.52 -5.44 -7.20
C GLN A 33 1.04 -6.88 -7.14
N THR A 34 0.53 -7.75 -7.99
CA THR A 34 1.04 -9.11 -8.05
C THR A 34 2.43 -9.13 -8.70
N GLU A 35 3.23 -10.13 -8.35
CA GLU A 35 4.58 -10.34 -8.87
C GLU A 35 4.57 -10.81 -10.35
N GLY A 36 3.38 -11.04 -10.93
CA GLY A 36 3.21 -11.48 -12.31
C GLY A 36 3.28 -10.32 -13.31
N THR A 37 4.23 -10.41 -14.24
CA THR A 37 4.35 -9.52 -15.40
C THR A 37 3.90 -10.26 -16.67
N TYR A 38 3.01 -9.62 -17.44
CA TYR A 38 2.35 -10.17 -18.62
C TYR A 38 2.80 -9.43 -19.88
N PRO A 39 3.02 -10.11 -21.01
CA PRO A 39 3.48 -9.48 -22.25
C PRO A 39 2.40 -8.65 -22.97
N THR A 40 1.12 -8.90 -22.69
CA THR A 40 0.00 -8.17 -23.29
C THR A 40 -1.08 -7.85 -22.26
N ARG A 41 -1.88 -6.82 -22.53
CA ARG A 41 -3.03 -6.45 -21.68
C ARG A 41 -4.04 -7.59 -21.59
N ASP A 42 -4.29 -8.26 -22.70
CA ASP A 42 -5.24 -9.36 -22.81
C ASP A 42 -4.83 -10.55 -21.94
N ALA A 43 -3.55 -10.90 -21.96
CA ALA A 43 -3.00 -11.95 -21.09
C ALA A 43 -3.17 -11.61 -19.60
N CYS A 44 -2.96 -10.35 -19.23
CA CYS A 44 -3.20 -9.89 -17.87
C CYS A 44 -4.70 -9.97 -17.49
N GLN A 45 -5.61 -9.59 -18.40
CA GLN A 45 -7.05 -9.65 -18.13
C GLN A 45 -7.56 -11.09 -18.00
N ASN A 46 -7.05 -12.02 -18.80
CA ASN A 46 -7.40 -13.42 -18.72
C ASN A 46 -6.84 -14.10 -17.45
N ALA A 47 -5.64 -13.71 -17.02
CA ALA A 47 -5.06 -14.20 -15.76
C ALA A 47 -5.70 -13.56 -14.52
N GLY A 48 -6.24 -12.35 -14.66
CA GLY A 48 -6.99 -11.56 -13.67
C GLY A 48 -7.80 -12.38 -12.67
N PRO A 49 -8.87 -13.06 -13.13
CA PRO A 49 -9.77 -13.83 -12.27
C PRO A 49 -9.07 -14.96 -11.51
N GLY A 50 -8.15 -15.67 -12.18
CA GLY A 50 -7.42 -16.78 -11.56
C GLY A 50 -6.48 -16.30 -10.47
N VAL A 51 -5.69 -15.28 -10.75
CA VAL A 51 -4.75 -14.68 -9.78
C VAL A 51 -5.49 -14.08 -8.60
N LYS A 52 -6.64 -13.43 -8.84
CA LYS A 52 -7.51 -12.92 -7.78
C LYS A 52 -7.94 -14.02 -6.81
N ALA A 53 -8.30 -15.19 -7.34
CA ALA A 53 -8.74 -16.34 -6.56
C ALA A 53 -7.59 -17.09 -5.87
N THR A 54 -6.34 -16.98 -6.36
CA THR A 54 -5.19 -17.70 -5.79
C THR A 54 -4.26 -16.82 -4.95
N THR A 55 -4.48 -15.50 -4.92
CA THR A 55 -3.60 -14.57 -4.18
C THR A 55 -4.17 -14.27 -2.79
N PRO A 56 -3.47 -14.65 -1.69
CA PRO A 56 -3.84 -14.24 -0.34
C PRO A 56 -3.90 -12.71 -0.23
N PRO A 57 -4.85 -12.11 0.52
CA PRO A 57 -5.79 -12.73 1.46
C PRO A 57 -7.05 -13.33 0.82
N PHE A 58 -7.10 -13.55 -0.49
CA PHE A 58 -8.22 -14.15 -1.24
C PHE A 58 -9.53 -13.36 -1.22
N ASP A 59 -9.55 -12.20 -0.55
CA ASP A 59 -10.70 -11.31 -0.42
C ASP A 59 -10.67 -10.18 -1.47
N TRP A 60 -10.13 -10.47 -2.65
CA TRP A 60 -9.91 -9.46 -3.68
C TRP A 60 -11.20 -9.14 -4.46
N ASN A 61 -11.69 -7.91 -4.34
CA ASN A 61 -12.93 -7.50 -5.03
C ASN A 61 -12.68 -7.23 -6.52
N ASN A 62 -11.71 -6.37 -6.80
CA ASN A 62 -11.37 -5.86 -8.12
C ASN A 62 -9.96 -6.29 -8.55
N PHE A 63 -9.73 -6.30 -9.85
CA PHE A 63 -8.40 -6.42 -10.43
C PHE A 63 -8.24 -5.41 -11.56
N TRP A 64 -7.02 -4.92 -11.79
CA TRP A 64 -6.69 -4.07 -12.92
C TRP A 64 -5.34 -4.45 -13.53
N CYS A 65 -5.22 -4.14 -14.82
CA CYS A 65 -4.00 -4.31 -15.58
C CYS A 65 -3.40 -2.93 -15.85
N VAL A 66 -2.22 -2.67 -15.29
CA VAL A 66 -1.46 -1.43 -15.50
C VAL A 66 -0.19 -1.72 -16.27
N PRO A 67 0.31 -0.78 -17.10
CA PRO A 67 1.62 -0.92 -17.72
C PRO A 67 2.70 -1.07 -16.64
N ASP A 68 3.64 -1.97 -16.86
CA ASP A 68 4.77 -2.20 -15.95
C ASP A 68 5.76 -1.02 -16.05
N PRO A 69 5.99 -0.26 -14.96
CA PRO A 69 6.93 0.86 -14.97
C PRO A 69 8.39 0.42 -15.00
N GLN A 70 8.69 -0.82 -14.64
CA GLN A 70 10.04 -1.39 -14.66
C GLN A 70 10.35 -2.09 -15.99
N ASN A 71 9.32 -2.63 -16.65
CA ASN A 71 9.46 -3.39 -17.88
C ASN A 71 8.52 -2.85 -18.99
N PRO A 72 8.90 -1.77 -19.69
CA PRO A 72 8.05 -1.12 -20.67
C PRO A 72 7.63 -2.07 -21.78
N GLY A 73 6.33 -2.09 -22.10
CA GLY A 73 5.71 -3.04 -23.03
C GLY A 73 5.00 -4.20 -22.33
N ASN A 74 5.33 -4.45 -21.06
CA ASN A 74 4.64 -5.44 -20.25
C ASN A 74 3.55 -4.81 -19.36
N TRP A 75 2.72 -5.67 -18.79
CA TRP A 75 1.56 -5.35 -17.97
C TRP A 75 1.68 -6.05 -16.63
N ARG A 76 1.28 -5.38 -15.56
CA ARG A 76 1.17 -5.95 -14.22
C ARG A 76 -0.27 -6.02 -13.80
N LEU A 77 -0.60 -7.13 -13.15
CA LEU A 77 -1.91 -7.35 -12.55
C LEU A 77 -1.88 -6.87 -11.12
N VAL A 78 -2.89 -6.10 -10.79
CA VAL A 78 -3.05 -5.52 -9.46
C VAL A 78 -4.41 -5.89 -8.96
N LEU A 79 -4.46 -6.25 -7.69
CA LEU A 79 -5.68 -6.61 -7.01
C LEU A 79 -6.05 -5.47 -6.08
N SER A 80 -7.35 -5.21 -5.95
CA SER A 80 -7.85 -4.17 -5.09
C SER A 80 -9.14 -4.51 -4.38
N ASN A 81 -9.24 -4.03 -3.15
CA ASN A 81 -10.44 -4.16 -2.32
C ASN A 81 -11.29 -2.90 -2.25
N GLY A 82 -10.88 -1.85 -2.97
CA GLY A 82 -11.61 -0.59 -3.10
C GLY A 82 -12.63 -0.61 -4.22
#